data_AF-A0A923DMD2-F1
#
_entry.id   AF-A0A923DMD2-F1
#
_cell.length_a   1.000
_cell.length_b   1.000
_cell.length_c   1.000
_cell.angle_alpha   90.00
_cell.angle_beta   90.00
_cell.angle_gamma   90.00
#
_symmetry.space_group_name_H-M   'P 1'
#
loop_
_entity.id
_entity.type
_entity.pdbx_description
1 polymer ?
#
loop_
_entity_poly.entity_id
_entity_poly.type
_entity_poly.pdbx_seq_one_letter_code
_entity_poly.pdbx_strand_id
1 'polypeptide(L)' 'GLYRLMGGDRETGFDQMSLLWVLNLSDGRHTLLDIAERSGYAFNIIQNAAMALLQKNLVEIVDHQCLRQREND' A
#
# COMPACT_ATOMS: atom_id res chain seq x y z
N GLY A 1 10.71 25.57 -4.82
CA GLY A 1 9.88 24.43 -5.25
C GLY A 1 9.65 23.54 -4.04
N LEU A 2 8.37 23.30 -3.70
CA LEU A 2 7.93 22.57 -2.51
C LEU A 2 8.34 21.08 -2.46
N TYR A 3 9.16 20.61 -3.39
CA TYR A 3 9.61 19.22 -3.48
C TYR A 3 10.96 18.94 -2.82
N ARG A 4 11.66 19.97 -2.30
CA ARG A 4 12.98 19.78 -1.66
C ARG A 4 12.91 19.53 -0.15
N LEU A 5 11.75 19.76 0.49
CA LEU A 5 11.61 19.66 1.94
C LEU A 5 11.20 18.27 2.45
N MET A 6 10.93 17.30 1.57
CA MET A 6 10.55 15.93 1.96
C MET A 6 11.50 14.88 1.36
N GLY A 7 12.79 15.19 1.31
CA GLY A 7 13.85 14.24 0.90
C GLY A 7 14.61 13.62 2.08
N GLY A 8 14.04 13.69 3.29
CA GLY A 8 14.79 13.50 4.53
C GLY A 8 14.39 12.34 5.41
N ASP A 9 13.28 11.63 5.15
CA ASP A 9 12.85 10.59 6.07
C ASP A 9 13.28 9.19 5.59
N ARG A 10 14.60 8.99 5.57
CA ARG A 10 15.20 7.67 5.39
C ARG A 10 15.00 6.76 6.63
N GLU A 11 14.33 7.24 7.69
CA GLU A 11 14.20 6.51 8.96
C GLU A 11 12.95 5.63 9.02
N THR A 12 11.88 5.95 8.30
CA THR A 12 10.61 5.20 8.35
C THR A 12 10.59 3.93 7.49
N GLY A 13 11.55 3.79 6.57
CA GLY A 13 11.64 2.62 5.68
C GLY A 13 10.58 2.58 4.58
N PHE A 14 9.93 3.72 4.29
CA PHE A 14 9.07 3.92 3.12
C PHE A 14 9.00 5.38 2.70
N ASP A 15 8.80 5.62 1.40
CA ASP A 15 8.68 6.96 0.83
C ASP A 15 7.22 7.33 0.50
N GLN A 16 6.96 8.62 0.27
CA GLN A 16 5.64 9.10 -0.15
C GLN A 16 5.14 8.42 -1.44
N MET A 17 6.06 8.03 -2.35
CA MET A 17 5.70 7.28 -3.55
C MET A 17 5.18 5.88 -3.22
N SER A 18 5.83 5.13 -2.32
CA SER A 18 5.34 3.82 -1.90
C SER A 18 3.96 3.89 -1.23
N LEU A 19 3.67 4.96 -0.47
CA LEU A 19 2.32 5.19 0.08
C LEU A 19 1.27 5.37 -1.02
N LEU A 20 1.57 6.18 -2.04
CA LEU A 20 0.66 6.40 -3.17
C LEU A 20 0.43 5.12 -3.99
N TRP A 21 1.47 4.30 -4.17
CA TRP A 21 1.34 2.99 -4.83
C TRP A 21 0.41 2.06 -4.07
N VAL A 22 0.55 1.97 -2.74
CA VAL A 22 -0.35 1.16 -1.92
C VAL A 22 -1.78 1.69 -2.01
N LEU A 23 -1.98 3.00 -1.78
CA LEU A 23 -3.31 3.62 -1.84
C LEU A 23 -4.01 3.39 -3.18
N ASN A 24 -3.27 3.53 -4.29
CA ASN A 24 -3.82 3.41 -5.64
C ASN A 24 -4.12 1.96 -6.06
N LEU A 25 -3.55 0.96 -5.39
CA LEU A 25 -3.73 -0.46 -5.72
C LEU A 25 -4.49 -1.24 -4.64
N SER A 26 -4.90 -0.59 -3.54
CA SER A 26 -5.72 -1.15 -2.46
C SER A 26 -7.19 -1.37 -2.84
N ASP A 27 -7.48 -1.80 -4.08
CA ASP A 27 -8.83 -2.08 -4.60
C ASP A 27 -9.40 -3.44 -4.14
N GLY A 28 -8.75 -4.12 -3.18
CA GLY A 28 -9.10 -5.48 -2.76
C GLY A 28 -8.77 -6.58 -3.79
N ARG A 29 -8.24 -6.20 -4.95
CA ARG A 29 -7.86 -7.12 -6.05
C ARG A 29 -6.37 -7.34 -6.22
N HIS A 30 -5.54 -6.47 -5.66
CA HIS A 30 -4.09 -6.58 -5.72
C HIS A 30 -3.56 -6.88 -4.32
N THR A 31 -2.68 -7.89 -4.23
CA THR A 31 -2.00 -8.20 -2.98
C THR A 31 -0.84 -7.23 -2.76
N LEU A 32 -0.35 -7.10 -1.52
CA LEU A 32 0.85 -6.30 -1.24
C LEU A 32 2.07 -6.78 -2.05
N LEU A 33 2.12 -8.06 -2.41
CA LEU A 33 3.16 -8.62 -3.26
C LEU A 33 3.04 -8.10 -4.70
N ASP A 34 1.83 -8.10 -5.28
CA ASP A 34 1.59 -7.53 -6.61
C ASP A 34 2.00 -6.06 -6.68
N ILE A 35 1.76 -5.32 -5.60
CA ILE A 35 2.12 -3.90 -5.49
C ILE A 35 3.64 -3.74 -5.47
N ALA A 36 4.37 -4.57 -4.72
CA ALA A 36 5.83 -4.56 -4.69
C ALA A 36 6.44 -4.88 -6.07
N GLU A 37 5.94 -5.91 -6.74
CA GLU A 37 6.42 -6.30 -8.07
C GLU A 37 6.15 -5.21 -9.12
N ARG A 38 4.96 -4.61 -9.12
CA ARG A 38 4.60 -3.56 -10.08
C ARG A 38 5.32 -2.23 -9.84
N SER A 39 5.51 -1.88 -8.58
CA SER A 39 6.13 -0.60 -8.20
C SER A 39 7.65 -0.66 -8.23
N GLY A 40 8.24 -1.86 -8.29
CA GLY A 40 9.69 -2.08 -8.25
C GLY A 40 10.31 -1.82 -6.88
N TYR A 41 9.49 -1.62 -5.84
CA TYR A 41 9.95 -1.48 -4.47
C TYR A 41 10.11 -2.84 -3.80
N ALA A 42 11.03 -2.91 -2.84
CA ALA A 42 11.16 -4.08 -2.00
C ALA A 42 9.87 -4.28 -1.16
N PHE A 43 9.49 -5.54 -0.96
CA PHE A 43 8.26 -5.90 -0.26
C PHE A 43 8.16 -5.30 1.14
N ASN A 44 9.28 -5.19 1.86
CA ASN A 44 9.34 -4.55 3.18
C ASN A 44 8.91 -3.06 3.15
N ILE A 45 9.26 -2.33 2.09
CA ILE A 45 8.88 -0.92 1.91
C ILE A 45 7.37 -0.80 1.74
N ILE A 46 6.80 -1.64 0.87
CA ILE A 46 5.36 -1.69 0.61
C ILE A 46 4.58 -2.15 1.84
N GLN A 47 5.10 -3.13 2.58
CA GLN A 47 4.52 -3.59 3.83
C GLN A 47 4.49 -2.47 4.88
N ASN A 48 5.60 -1.76 5.07
CA ASN A 48 5.65 -0.65 6.03
C ASN A 48 4.70 0.49 5.63
N ALA A 49 4.63 0.83 4.34
CA ALA A 49 3.69 1.81 3.81
C ALA A 49 2.22 1.40 4.07
N ALA A 50 1.89 0.13 3.83
CA ALA A 50 0.55 -0.40 4.09
C ALA A 50 0.21 -0.41 5.58
N MET A 51 1.15 -0.79 6.44
CA MET A 51 0.97 -0.71 7.91
C MET A 51 0.74 0.73 8.38
N ALA A 52 1.48 1.70 7.82
CA ALA A 52 1.28 3.11 8.13
C ALA A 52 -0.11 3.60 7.71
N LEU A 53 -0.61 3.18 6.54
CA LEU A 53 -1.96 3.50 6.07
C LEU A 53 -3.05 2.81 6.91
N LEU A 54 -2.80 1.58 7.36
CA LEU A 54 -3.70 0.84 8.23
C LEU A 54 -3.83 1.53 9.60
N GLN A 55 -2.72 1.99 10.18
CA GLN A 55 -2.74 2.79 11.41
C GLN A 55 -3.55 4.09 11.27
N LYS A 56 -3.62 4.64 10.05
CA LYS A 56 -4.40 5.83 9.74
C LYS A 56 -5.86 5.51 9.36
N ASN A 57 -6.29 4.24 9.40
CA ASN A 57 -7.62 3.78 8.99
C ASN A 57 -7.99 4.19 7.55
N LEU A 58 -6.99 4.32 6.67
CA LEU A 58 -7.20 4.68 5.26
C LEU A 58 -7.37 3.45 4.37
N VAL A 59 -6.97 2.28 4.85
CA VAL A 59 -7.08 0.99 4.17
C VAL A 59 -7.57 -0.05 5.15
N GLU A 60 -8.33 -1.03 4.65
CA GLU A 60 -8.85 -2.16 5.43
C GLU A 60 -8.26 -3.46 4.90
N ILE A 61 -8.01 -4.43 5.80
CA ILE A 61 -7.60 -5.77 5.41
C ILE A 61 -8.85 -6.50 4.92
N VAL A 62 -8.97 -6.67 3.61
CA VAL A 62 -10.06 -7.45 3.00
C VAL A 62 -9.57 -8.89 2.81
N ASP A 63 -10.28 -9.85 3.42
CA ASP A 63 -10.03 -11.26 3.16
C ASP A 63 -10.64 -11.66 1.81
N HIS A 64 -9.77 -12.13 0.90
CA HIS A 64 -10.12 -12.49 -0.47
C HIS A 64 -11.08 -13.69 -0.58
N GLN A 65 -11.41 -14.39 0.52
CA GLN A 65 -12.40 -15.46 0.51
C GLN A 65 -13.84 -14.95 0.65
N CYS A 66 -14.06 -13.67 1.02
CA CYS A 66 -15.41 -13.13 1.19
C CYS A 66 -16.03 -12.60 -0.13
N LEU A 67 -15.22 -12.09 -1.06
CA LEU A 67 -15.72 -11.49 -2.31
C LEU A 67 -16.23 -12.52 -3.34
N ARG A 68 -15.94 -13.81 -3.16
CA ARG A 68 -16.44 -14.86 -4.06
C ARG A 68 -17.87 -15.31 -3.76
N GLN A 69 -18.42 -14.95 -2.59
CA GLN A 69 -19.77 -15.35 -2.18
C GLN A 69 -20.86 -14.34 -2.58
N ARG A 70 -20.55 -13.14 -3.06
CA ARG A 70 -21.57 -12.10 -3.38
C ARG A 70 -21.96 -11.98 -4.85
N GLU A 71 -21.35 -12.73 -5.76
CA GLU A 71 -21.76 -12.78 -7.18
C GLU A 71 -22.73 -13.94 -7.51
N ASN A 72 -23.18 -14.71 -6.51
CA ASN A 72 -24.06 -15.87 -6.70
C ASN A 72 -25.39 -15.85 -5.91
N ASP A 73 -25.80 -14.70 -5.35
CA ASP A 73 -27.15 -14.46 -4.80
C ASP A 73 -27.78 -13.27 -5.53
#